data_AF-A0A8T5E9S1-F1
#
_entry.id   AF-A0A8T5E9S1-F1
#
_cell.length_a   1.000
_cell.length_b   1.000
_cell.length_c   1.000
_cell.angle_alpha   90.00
_cell.angle_beta   90.00
_cell.angle_gamma   90.00
#
_symmetry.space_group_name_H-M   'P 1'
#
loop_
_entity.id
_entity.type
_entity.pdbx_description
1 polymer ?
#
loop_
_entity_poly.entity_id
_entity_poly.type
_entity_poly.pdbx_seq_one_letter_code
_entity_poly.pdbx_strand_id
1 'polypeptide(L)' 'LKKQKCKRIYVACTHALLMNDAENKIKKAGVTSIISTNTIPGKTSKVDVSKAIAKAIM' A
#
# COMPACT_ATOMS: atom_id res chain seq x y z
N LEU A 1 -6.94 -0.24 16.13
CA LEU A 1 -7.11 -1.40 15.22
C LEU A 1 -6.63 -2.72 15.85
N LYS A 2 -5.35 -3.07 15.88
CA LYS A 2 -4.92 -4.39 16.43
C LYS A 2 -5.25 -4.59 17.91
N LYS A 3 -5.00 -3.57 18.74
CA LYS A 3 -5.42 -3.56 20.16
C LYS A 3 -6.95 -3.62 20.35
N GLN A 4 -7.72 -3.23 19.33
CA GLN A 4 -9.19 -3.29 19.31
C GLN A 4 -9.70 -4.60 18.69
N LYS A 5 -8.86 -5.63 18.56
CA LYS A 5 -9.22 -6.96 18.08
C LYS A 5 -9.77 -7.00 16.63
N CYS A 6 -9.38 -6.06 15.77
CA CYS A 6 -9.69 -6.16 14.33
C CYS A 6 -9.06 -7.43 13.74
N LYS A 7 -9.87 -8.27 13.06
CA LYS A 7 -9.42 -9.57 12.52
C LYS A 7 -8.37 -9.44 11.42
N ARG A 8 -8.54 -8.47 10.51
CA ARG A 8 -7.64 -8.19 9.39
C ARG A 8 -7.51 -6.68 9.20
N ILE A 9 -6.30 -6.21 8.96
CA ILE A 9 -6.01 -4.78 8.77
C ILE A 9 -5.28 -4.65 7.44
N TYR A 10 -5.87 -3.94 6.50
CA TYR A 10 -5.24 -3.65 5.22
C TYR A 10 -4.89 -2.17 5.18
N VAL A 11 -3.70 -1.84 4.67
CA VAL A 11 -3.27 -0.46 4.47
C VAL A 11 -3.11 -0.23 2.98
N ALA A 12 -3.70 0.87 2.49
CA ALA A 12 -3.58 1.30 1.12
C ALA A 12 -2.94 2.69 1.05
N CYS A 13 -2.05 2.91 0.07
CA CYS A 13 -1.50 4.23 -0.25
C CYS A 13 -1.24 4.36 -1.75
N THR A 14 -1.24 5.59 -2.27
CA THR A 14 -0.88 5.83 -3.67
C THR A 14 0.61 5.61 -3.87
N HIS A 15 1.44 6.37 -3.17
CA HIS A 15 2.90 6.38 -3.32
C HIS A 15 3.57 5.62 -2.16
N ALA A 16 3.92 4.35 -2.40
CA ALA A 16 4.61 3.53 -1.40
C ALA A 16 6.13 3.73 -1.44
N LEU A 17 6.62 4.84 -0.87
CA LEU A 17 8.05 5.10 -0.74
C LEU A 17 8.75 4.05 0.14
N LEU A 18 8.10 3.63 1.23
CA LEU A 18 8.54 2.58 2.15
C LEU A 18 10.04 2.59 2.51
N MET A 19 10.61 3.79 2.71
CA MET A 19 12.04 3.95 2.97
C MET A 19 12.49 3.25 4.25
N ASN A 20 13.74 2.78 4.24
CA ASN A 20 14.37 2.09 5.37
C ASN A 20 13.52 0.89 5.83
N ASP A 21 13.22 0.80 7.13
CA ASP A 21 12.47 -0.30 7.74
C ASP A 21 10.94 -0.03 7.77
N ALA A 22 10.42 0.93 6.99
CA ALA A 22 9.01 1.32 7.07
C ALA A 22 8.06 0.16 6.78
N GLU A 23 8.31 -0.65 5.74
CA GLU A 23 7.48 -1.81 5.41
C GLU A 23 7.41 -2.81 6.57
N ASN A 24 8.55 -3.10 7.19
CA ASN A 24 8.65 -4.03 8.32
C ASN A 24 7.97 -3.48 9.58
N LYS A 25 8.13 -2.18 9.89
CA LYS A 25 7.42 -1.54 11.01
C LYS A 25 5.90 -1.64 10.85
N ILE A 26 5.39 -1.41 9.64
CA ILE A 26 3.95 -1.52 9.34
C ILE A 26 3.48 -2.97 9.50
N LYS A 27 4.24 -3.95 8.98
CA LYS A 27 3.92 -5.38 9.16
C LYS A 27 3.93 -5.77 10.65
N LYS A 28 4.93 -5.33 11.42
CA LYS A 28 5.03 -5.59 12.88
C LYS A 28 3.89 -4.96 13.67
N ALA A 29 3.34 -3.82 13.22
CA ALA A 29 2.13 -3.22 13.79
C ALA A 29 0.87 -4.11 13.61
N GLY A 30 0.96 -5.15 12.77
CA GLY A 30 -0.05 -6.18 12.59
C GLY A 30 -0.98 -5.96 11.41
N VAL A 31 -0.47 -5.31 10.38
CA VAL A 31 -1.12 -5.18 9.08
C VAL A 31 -1.06 -6.51 8.34
N THR A 32 -2.20 -6.94 7.79
CA THR A 32 -2.37 -8.13 6.96
C THR A 32 -1.73 -7.95 5.59
N SER A 33 -1.89 -6.79 4.95
CA SER A 33 -1.20 -6.49 3.70
C SER A 33 -1.09 -4.99 3.48
N ILE A 34 -0.02 -4.60 2.80
CA ILE A 34 0.17 -3.25 2.27
C ILE A 34 -0.12 -3.33 0.77
N ILE A 35 -0.97 -2.42 0.31
CA ILE A 35 -1.44 -2.33 -1.07
C ILE A 35 -1.08 -0.94 -1.56
N SER A 36 -0.36 -0.86 -2.67
CA SER A 36 -0.04 0.43 -3.27
C SER A 36 -0.23 0.41 -4.78
N THR A 37 -0.16 1.61 -5.35
CA THR A 37 -0.16 1.74 -6.81
C THR A 37 1.23 1.52 -7.39
N ASN A 38 1.30 1.37 -8.71
CA ASN A 38 2.54 1.35 -9.49
C ASN A 38 3.14 2.74 -9.77
N THR A 39 2.68 3.79 -9.10
CA THR A 39 3.34 5.11 -9.16
C THR A 39 4.76 5.08 -8.57
N ILE A 40 5.03 4.14 -7.65
CA ILE A 40 6.38 3.76 -7.21
C ILE A 40 6.48 2.24 -7.34
N PRO A 41 7.39 1.71 -8.16
CA PRO A 41 7.52 0.27 -8.35
C PRO A 41 8.02 -0.41 -7.07
N GLY A 42 7.43 -1.55 -6.71
CA GLY A 42 7.80 -2.28 -5.51
C GLY A 42 6.89 -3.46 -5.22
N LYS A 43 7.22 -4.23 -4.17
CA LYS A 43 6.50 -5.48 -3.81
C LYS A 43 5.04 -5.26 -3.39
N THR A 44 4.70 -4.06 -2.95
CA THR A 44 3.34 -3.69 -2.52
C THR A 44 2.51 -3.11 -3.66
N SER A 45 3.11 -2.80 -4.81
CA SER A 45 2.47 -2.22 -5.99
C SER A 45 1.54 -3.24 -6.67
N LYS A 46 0.30 -3.32 -6.18
CA LYS A 46 -0.72 -4.27 -6.64
C LYS A 46 -1.79 -3.62 -7.50
N VAL A 47 -1.86 -2.29 -7.51
CA VAL A 47 -2.88 -1.53 -8.23
C VAL A 47 -2.22 -0.76 -9.37
N ASP A 48 -2.73 -0.93 -10.59
CA ASP A 48 -2.23 -0.19 -11.75
C ASP A 48 -3.02 1.11 -11.96
N VAL A 49 -2.32 2.25 -12.02
CA VAL A 49 -2.93 3.57 -12.29
C VAL A 49 -2.99 3.95 -13.78
N SER A 50 -2.44 3.13 -14.69
CA SER A 50 -2.35 3.44 -16.12
C SER A 50 -3.70 3.81 -16.73
N LYS A 51 -4.78 3.10 -16.35
CA LYS A 51 -6.14 3.42 -16.80
C LYS A 51 -6.62 4.79 -16.33
N ALA A 52 -6.31 5.16 -15.09
CA ALA A 52 -6.70 6.45 -14.52
C ALA A 52 -5.93 7.59 -15.19
N ILE A 53 -4.64 7.41 -15.45
CA ILE A 53 -3.80 8.38 -16.16
C ILE A 53 -4.27 8.54 -17.61
N ALA A 54 -4.53 7.43 -18.32
CA ALA A 54 -5.04 7.47 -19.69
C ALA A 54 -6.34 8.28 -19.77
N LYS A 55 -7.27 8.07 -18.84
CA LYS A 55 -8.53 8.83 -18.75
C LYS A 55 -8.33 10.33 -18.43
N ALA A 56 -7.25 10.70 -17.76
CA ALA A 56 -6.98 12.09 -17.42
C ALA A 56 -6.35 12.89 -18.58
N ILE A 57 -5.74 12.19 -19.54
CA ILE A 57 -5.06 12.80 -20.69
C ILE A 57 -5.92 12.73 -21.97
N MET A 58 -6.80 11.74 -22.08
CA MET A 58 -7.78 11.58 -23.18
C MET A 58 -9.11 12.24 -22.87
#